data_AF-A0A166FF41-F1
#
_entry.id   AF-A0A166FF41-F1
#
_cell.length_a   1.000
_cell.length_b   1.000
_cell.length_c   1.000
_cell.angle_alpha   90.00
_cell.angle_beta   90.00
_cell.angle_gamma   90.00
#
_symmetry.space_group_name_H-M   'P 1'
#
loop_
_entity.id
_entity.type
_entity.pdbx_description
1 polymer ?
#
loop_
_entity_poly.entity_id
_entity_poly.type
_entity_poly.pdbx_seq_one_letter_code
_entity_poly.pdbx_strand_id
1 'polypeptide(L)'
;MVNASPTQDEANYSDFYVWATLHFRTATSVISGVFDEEFALKNALRAIRWAWNSIPAGSRPSLDDFTKTCFLAMPPVSEPGLPAHLVSFIAHPGIQYFDAPLYYGHRTGRQYYIIDGPVPTHYRAIPFTLYTPYADPENPGRSSAIQDRVSPIPILFFQEGGSLGFPIEASADCKAVVRLLGGDHKLVNLETKSSLTVRFGWQDYPADECRIRGTEGSPLNNVSRLAMLTAGAVRNFMARISENRPVYGAAPPQWRIGTRDGEINVRNVLLLGVLFVSEGSVMPLLATCV
;
A
#
# COMPACT_ATOMS: atom_id res chain seq x y z
N MET A 1 2.27 -29.70 -14.90
CA MET A 1 3.25 -28.85 -15.63
C MET A 1 4.23 -28.33 -14.59
N VAL A 2 5.52 -28.53 -14.80
CA VAL A 2 6.55 -28.00 -13.90
C VAL A 2 6.63 -26.49 -14.16
N ASN A 3 6.34 -25.66 -13.16
CA ASN A 3 6.61 -24.23 -13.27
C ASN A 3 8.13 -24.08 -13.36
N ALA A 4 8.62 -23.58 -14.49
CA ALA A 4 10.04 -23.26 -14.62
C ALA A 4 10.38 -22.19 -13.58
N SER A 5 11.29 -22.51 -12.68
CA SER A 5 11.88 -21.52 -11.76
C SER A 5 12.83 -20.62 -12.54
N PRO A 6 12.91 -19.31 -12.22
CA PRO A 6 13.95 -18.45 -12.78
C PRO A 6 15.33 -19.00 -12.43
N THR A 7 16.29 -18.78 -13.31
CA THR A 7 17.70 -19.06 -13.02
C THR A 7 18.21 -18.13 -11.92
N GLN A 8 19.26 -18.53 -11.21
CA GLN A 8 19.86 -17.70 -10.16
C GLN A 8 20.37 -16.36 -10.70
N ASP A 9 20.92 -16.35 -11.92
CA ASP A 9 21.43 -15.13 -12.56
C ASP A 9 20.31 -14.15 -12.92
N GLU A 10 19.19 -14.65 -13.43
CA GLU A 10 17.99 -13.82 -13.68
C GLU A 10 17.43 -13.23 -12.38
N ALA A 11 17.41 -14.02 -11.31
CA ALA A 11 16.97 -13.55 -10.00
C ALA A 11 17.89 -12.43 -9.48
N ASN A 12 19.22 -12.65 -9.52
CA ASN A 12 20.22 -11.65 -9.09
C ASN A 12 20.11 -10.36 -9.91
N TYR A 13 19.93 -10.45 -11.23
CA TYR A 13 19.79 -9.28 -12.08
C TYR A 13 18.50 -8.52 -11.76
N SER A 14 17.37 -9.21 -11.65
CA SER A 14 16.08 -8.57 -11.33
C SER A 14 16.17 -7.87 -9.96
N ASP A 15 16.78 -8.51 -8.97
CA ASP A 15 16.98 -7.93 -7.64
C ASP A 15 17.83 -6.64 -7.73
N PHE A 16 18.93 -6.66 -8.49
CA PHE A 16 19.76 -5.46 -8.72
C PHE A 16 19.01 -4.35 -9.46
N TYR A 17 18.27 -4.67 -10.53
CA TYR A 17 17.55 -3.67 -11.31
C TYR A 17 16.45 -2.99 -10.50
N VAL A 18 15.69 -3.78 -9.72
CA VAL A 18 14.63 -3.27 -8.86
C VAL A 18 15.24 -2.46 -7.73
N TRP A 19 16.32 -2.95 -7.10
CA TRP A 19 17.07 -2.19 -6.11
C TRP A 19 17.54 -0.86 -6.69
N ALA A 20 18.21 -0.83 -7.84
CA ALA A 20 18.67 0.41 -8.45
C ALA A 20 17.52 1.36 -8.79
N THR A 21 16.40 0.83 -9.30
CA THR A 21 15.20 1.61 -9.63
C THR A 21 14.55 2.22 -8.38
N LEU A 22 14.47 1.43 -7.32
CA LEU A 22 13.86 1.81 -6.06
C LEU A 22 14.77 2.69 -5.23
N HIS A 23 16.06 2.40 -5.10
CA HIS A 23 16.99 3.10 -4.21
C HIS A 23 17.01 4.62 -4.44
N PHE A 24 16.93 5.07 -5.69
CA PHE A 24 16.84 6.51 -6.01
C PHE A 24 15.48 7.15 -5.67
N ARG A 25 14.47 6.35 -5.31
CA ARG A 25 13.06 6.75 -5.08
C ARG A 25 12.60 6.45 -3.65
N THR A 26 13.07 5.36 -3.06
CA THR A 26 12.63 4.80 -1.78
C THR A 26 13.10 5.61 -0.59
N ALA A 27 14.14 6.43 -0.70
CA ALA A 27 14.46 7.35 0.40
C ALA A 27 13.27 8.27 0.77
N THR A 28 12.29 8.44 -0.13
CA THR A 28 11.12 9.29 0.06
C THR A 28 9.78 8.61 -0.23
N SER A 29 9.76 7.28 -0.45
CA SER A 29 8.54 6.59 -0.83
C SER A 29 7.65 6.26 0.36
N VAL A 30 6.37 5.97 0.09
CA VAL A 30 5.39 5.67 1.13
C VAL A 30 5.73 4.37 1.84
N ILE A 31 6.00 3.31 1.09
CA ILE A 31 6.21 1.97 1.67
C ILE A 31 7.49 1.95 2.52
N SER A 32 8.57 2.56 2.03
CA SER A 32 9.82 2.61 2.79
C SER A 32 9.74 3.52 4.01
N GLY A 33 9.02 4.64 3.92
CA GLY A 33 8.82 5.54 5.05
C GLY A 33 7.95 4.93 6.15
N VAL A 34 7.03 4.04 5.79
CA VAL A 34 6.17 3.34 6.76
C VAL A 34 6.84 2.08 7.32
N PHE A 35 7.48 1.24 6.49
CA PHE A 35 7.95 -0.09 6.90
C PHE A 35 9.45 -0.34 6.80
N ASP A 36 10.23 0.57 6.20
CA ASP A 36 11.64 0.45 5.80
C ASP A 36 11.92 0.10 4.32
N GLU A 37 13.13 0.44 3.86
CA GLU A 37 13.59 0.24 2.49
C GLU A 37 13.68 -1.24 2.10
N GLU A 38 14.08 -2.11 3.03
CA GLU A 38 14.20 -3.55 2.79
C GLU A 38 12.83 -4.15 2.48
N PHE A 39 11.82 -3.77 3.24
CA PHE A 39 10.44 -4.16 3.02
C PHE A 39 9.92 -3.65 1.66
N ALA A 40 10.16 -2.38 1.33
CA ALA A 40 9.74 -1.80 0.04
C ALA A 40 10.33 -2.58 -1.15
N LEU A 41 11.62 -2.92 -1.08
CA LEU A 41 12.31 -3.72 -2.08
C LEU A 41 11.72 -5.13 -2.22
N LYS A 42 11.59 -5.84 -1.09
CA LYS A 42 10.99 -7.19 -1.06
C LYS A 42 9.58 -7.17 -1.63
N ASN A 43 8.78 -6.16 -1.29
CA ASN A 43 7.41 -6.04 -1.74
C ASN A 43 7.31 -5.80 -3.26
N ALA A 44 8.16 -4.95 -3.82
CA ALA A 44 8.22 -4.72 -5.27
C ALA A 44 8.67 -5.98 -6.04
N LEU A 45 9.69 -6.68 -5.55
CA LEU A 45 10.13 -7.96 -6.12
C LEU A 45 9.03 -9.02 -6.07
N ARG A 46 8.28 -9.06 -4.98
CA ARG A 46 7.10 -9.92 -4.85
C ARG A 46 6.04 -9.57 -5.91
N ALA A 47 5.77 -8.28 -6.16
CA ALA A 47 4.85 -7.85 -7.21
C ALA A 47 5.27 -8.28 -8.61
N ILE A 48 6.55 -8.14 -8.94
CA ILE A 48 7.11 -8.58 -10.22
C ILE A 48 6.96 -10.10 -10.38
N ARG A 49 7.40 -10.88 -9.38
CA ARG A 49 7.33 -12.35 -9.43
C ARG A 49 5.88 -12.84 -9.50
N TRP A 50 4.97 -12.19 -8.79
CA TRP A 50 3.54 -12.46 -8.86
C TRP A 50 2.98 -12.28 -10.27
N ALA A 51 3.23 -11.13 -10.88
CA ALA A 51 2.77 -10.82 -12.23
C ALA A 51 3.40 -11.76 -13.27
N TRP A 52 4.70 -12.04 -13.16
CA TRP A 52 5.41 -12.97 -14.04
C TRP A 52 4.84 -14.39 -13.97
N ASN A 53 4.57 -14.89 -12.75
CA ASN A 53 3.96 -16.20 -12.53
C ASN A 53 2.52 -16.29 -13.04
N SER A 54 1.82 -15.16 -13.18
CA SER A 54 0.47 -15.10 -13.74
C SER A 54 0.45 -15.28 -15.26
N ILE A 55 1.60 -15.20 -15.94
CA ILE A 55 1.71 -15.44 -17.39
C ILE A 55 1.77 -16.95 -17.66
N PRO A 56 1.01 -17.47 -18.64
CA PRO A 56 1.08 -18.87 -19.06
C PRO A 56 2.51 -19.29 -19.39
N ALA A 57 2.94 -20.46 -18.92
CA ALA A 57 4.34 -20.90 -19.03
C ALA A 57 4.88 -20.89 -20.48
N GLY A 58 4.05 -21.22 -21.48
CA GLY A 58 4.46 -21.23 -22.89
C GLY A 58 4.65 -19.85 -23.52
N SER A 59 4.22 -18.77 -22.87
CA SER A 59 4.34 -17.38 -23.34
C SER A 59 5.12 -16.51 -22.36
N ARG A 60 5.73 -17.12 -21.35
CA ARG A 60 6.41 -16.41 -20.28
C ARG A 60 7.80 -15.98 -20.74
N PRO A 61 8.11 -14.68 -20.77
CA PRO A 61 9.46 -14.20 -21.05
C PRO A 61 10.42 -14.55 -19.90
N SER A 62 11.72 -14.30 -20.09
CA SER A 62 12.68 -14.32 -19.00
C SER A 62 12.22 -13.36 -17.88
N LEU A 63 12.57 -13.65 -16.63
CA LEU A 63 12.21 -12.77 -15.52
C LEU A 63 12.86 -11.38 -15.69
N ASP A 64 14.09 -11.34 -16.20
CA ASP A 64 14.82 -10.11 -16.47
C ASP A 64 14.10 -9.22 -17.51
N ASP A 65 13.79 -9.76 -18.70
CA ASP A 65 13.11 -9.00 -19.76
C ASP A 65 11.75 -8.52 -19.29
N PHE A 66 11.04 -9.35 -18.52
CA PHE A 66 9.77 -8.97 -17.91
C PHE A 66 9.92 -7.79 -16.94
N THR A 67 10.87 -7.89 -16.01
CA THR A 67 11.15 -6.84 -15.03
C THR A 67 11.48 -5.51 -15.72
N LYS A 68 12.41 -5.51 -16.69
CA LYS A 68 12.78 -4.30 -17.45
C LYS A 68 11.61 -3.69 -18.21
N THR A 69 10.74 -4.54 -18.76
CA THR A 69 9.62 -4.09 -19.60
C THR A 69 8.46 -3.57 -18.77
N CYS A 70 8.15 -4.22 -17.65
CA CYS A 70 6.95 -3.95 -16.86
C CYS A 70 7.20 -3.05 -15.65
N PHE A 71 8.34 -3.18 -14.98
CA PHE A 71 8.67 -2.40 -13.79
C PHE A 71 9.44 -1.14 -14.19
N LEU A 72 8.70 -0.07 -14.45
CA LEU A 72 9.29 1.18 -14.94
C LEU A 72 9.38 2.21 -13.83
N ALA A 73 10.59 2.77 -13.69
CA ALA A 73 10.85 3.94 -12.86
C ALA A 73 10.18 5.22 -13.39
N MET A 74 9.73 5.23 -14.65
CA MET A 74 9.05 6.31 -15.39
C MET A 74 8.34 5.74 -16.64
N PRO A 75 7.16 6.26 -16.99
CA PRO A 75 7.13 7.44 -17.87
C PRO A 75 6.59 8.65 -17.11
N PRO A 76 6.72 9.88 -17.65
CA PRO A 76 6.02 11.03 -17.12
C PRO A 76 4.53 10.79 -17.36
N VAL A 77 3.88 10.12 -16.41
CA VAL A 77 2.43 10.03 -16.36
C VAL A 77 1.96 11.43 -15.99
N SER A 78 1.94 12.32 -16.99
CA SER A 78 1.05 13.48 -16.98
C SER A 78 -0.37 12.99 -17.27
N GLU A 79 -0.81 11.93 -16.58
CA GLU A 79 -2.25 11.76 -16.42
C GLU A 79 -2.68 12.96 -15.59
N PRO A 80 -3.68 13.74 -16.05
CA PRO A 80 -4.19 14.86 -15.26
C PRO A 80 -4.58 14.32 -13.88
N GLY A 81 -3.83 14.72 -12.86
CA GLY A 81 -4.09 14.28 -11.49
C GLY A 81 -3.39 12.99 -11.03
N LEU A 82 -2.17 12.67 -11.48
CA LEU A 82 -1.29 11.79 -10.70
C LEU A 82 0.01 12.54 -10.29
N PRO A 83 0.56 12.28 -9.09
CA PRO A 83 1.84 12.85 -8.68
C PRO A 83 2.99 12.44 -9.61
N ALA A 84 4.03 13.27 -9.66
CA ALA A 84 5.29 12.86 -10.25
C ALA A 84 5.97 11.77 -9.41
N HIS A 85 6.90 11.03 -10.03
CA HIS A 85 7.80 10.09 -9.36
C HIS A 85 7.14 8.84 -8.74
N LEU A 86 5.96 8.45 -9.23
CA LEU A 86 5.37 7.16 -8.89
C LEU A 86 6.22 5.99 -9.40
N VAL A 87 6.20 4.88 -8.67
CA VAL A 87 6.73 3.59 -9.12
C VAL A 87 5.58 2.83 -9.75
N SER A 88 5.68 2.60 -11.04
CA SER A 88 4.58 2.06 -11.85
C SER A 88 4.90 0.66 -12.39
N PHE A 89 3.85 -0.14 -12.57
CA PHE A 89 3.92 -1.45 -13.18
C PHE A 89 2.98 -1.50 -14.39
N ILE A 90 3.51 -1.76 -15.59
CA ILE A 90 2.69 -1.83 -16.80
C ILE A 90 1.75 -3.03 -16.70
N ALA A 91 0.46 -2.77 -16.87
CA ALA A 91 -0.54 -3.80 -17.03
C ALA A 91 -0.47 -4.42 -18.43
N HIS A 92 -0.69 -5.73 -18.51
CA HIS A 92 -0.76 -6.43 -19.79
C HIS A 92 -2.23 -6.57 -20.22
N PRO A 93 -2.57 -6.28 -21.49
CA PRO A 93 -3.92 -6.50 -22.00
C PRO A 93 -4.36 -7.96 -21.80
N GLY A 94 -5.49 -8.16 -21.14
CA GLY A 94 -6.06 -9.50 -20.93
C GLY A 94 -5.42 -10.32 -19.80
N ILE A 95 -4.45 -9.78 -19.05
CA ILE A 95 -3.95 -10.43 -17.82
C ILE A 95 -4.16 -9.47 -16.64
N GLN A 96 -5.06 -9.84 -15.74
CA GLN A 96 -5.23 -9.13 -14.48
C GLN A 96 -4.17 -9.63 -13.49
N TYR A 97 -3.08 -8.89 -13.35
CA TYR A 97 -2.02 -9.22 -12.40
C TYR A 97 -2.43 -9.01 -10.94
N PHE A 98 -3.19 -7.94 -10.69
CA PHE A 98 -3.51 -7.50 -9.34
C PHE A 98 -4.96 -7.04 -9.21
N ASP A 99 -5.45 -7.08 -7.98
CA ASP A 99 -6.76 -6.54 -7.60
C ASP A 99 -6.60 -5.11 -7.10
N ALA A 100 -6.31 -4.19 -8.01
CA ALA A 100 -6.09 -2.77 -7.72
C ALA A 100 -6.48 -1.89 -8.92
N PRO A 101 -6.70 -0.58 -8.70
CA PRO A 101 -7.00 0.35 -9.78
C PRO A 101 -5.92 0.39 -10.86
N LEU A 102 -6.38 0.51 -12.10
CA LEU A 102 -5.55 0.78 -13.27
C LEU A 102 -5.64 2.25 -13.63
N TYR A 103 -4.49 2.85 -13.90
CA TYR A 103 -4.33 4.25 -14.28
C TYR A 103 -3.87 4.34 -15.73
N TYR A 104 -4.35 5.34 -16.49
CA TYR A 104 -4.12 5.43 -17.92
C TYR A 104 -3.05 6.47 -18.26
N GLY A 105 -1.92 6.02 -18.79
CA GLY A 105 -0.90 6.92 -19.29
C GLY A 105 -1.30 7.48 -20.65
N HIS A 106 -1.92 8.66 -20.69
CA HIS A 106 -2.36 9.31 -21.95
C HIS A 106 -1.26 9.39 -23.03
N ARG A 107 -0.01 9.63 -22.64
CA ARG A 107 1.12 9.73 -23.58
C ARG A 107 1.60 8.39 -24.12
N THR A 108 1.47 7.33 -23.33
CA THR A 108 1.97 6.00 -23.68
C THR A 108 0.89 5.09 -24.23
N GLY A 109 -0.39 5.44 -24.02
CA GLY A 109 -1.54 4.61 -24.34
C GLY A 109 -1.61 3.33 -23.50
N ARG A 110 -0.82 3.22 -22.43
CA ARG A 110 -0.70 2.03 -21.58
C ARG A 110 -1.43 2.22 -20.26
N GLN A 111 -1.81 1.12 -19.65
CA GLN A 111 -2.37 1.08 -18.30
C GLN A 111 -1.30 0.67 -17.30
N TYR A 112 -1.38 1.22 -16.09
CA TYR A 112 -0.39 1.03 -15.04
C TYR A 112 -1.08 0.71 -13.71
N TYR A 113 -0.49 -0.21 -12.95
CA TYR A 113 -0.67 -0.27 -11.51
C TYR A 113 0.37 0.62 -10.84
N ILE A 114 0.04 1.18 -9.68
CA ILE A 114 1.00 1.94 -8.87
C ILE A 114 1.46 1.05 -7.72
N ILE A 115 2.77 0.79 -7.66
CA ILE A 115 3.38 -0.05 -6.60
C ILE A 115 3.77 0.81 -5.40
N ASP A 116 4.26 2.02 -5.66
CA ASP A 116 4.70 2.95 -4.62
C ASP A 116 4.69 4.39 -5.17
N GLY A 117 4.85 5.37 -4.30
CA GLY A 117 4.93 6.78 -4.67
C GLY A 117 5.61 7.62 -3.60
N PRO A 118 5.96 8.87 -3.90
CA PRO A 118 6.53 9.75 -2.89
C PRO A 118 5.49 10.14 -1.85
N VAL A 119 5.92 10.32 -0.61
CA VAL A 119 5.10 10.97 0.42
C VAL A 119 4.78 12.40 -0.04
N PRO A 120 3.53 12.90 0.13
CA PRO A 120 3.17 14.25 -0.26
C PRO A 120 4.11 15.31 0.35
N THR A 121 4.36 16.40 -0.37
CA THR A 121 5.16 17.51 0.13
C THR A 121 4.57 18.05 1.43
N HIS A 122 5.44 18.39 2.40
CA HIS A 122 5.09 18.79 3.78
C HIS A 122 4.54 17.67 4.67
N TYR A 123 4.51 16.43 4.18
CA TYR A 123 4.17 15.27 4.99
C TYR A 123 5.39 14.37 5.20
N ARG A 124 5.35 13.59 6.27
CA ARG A 124 6.30 12.53 6.60
C ARG A 124 5.53 11.25 6.87
N ALA A 125 5.94 10.15 6.25
CA ALA A 125 5.39 8.83 6.53
C ALA A 125 5.52 8.50 8.03
N ILE A 126 4.48 7.91 8.60
CA ILE A 126 4.49 7.47 10.00
C ILE A 126 5.02 6.02 10.03
N PRO A 127 6.11 5.74 10.76
CA PRO A 127 6.67 4.40 10.85
C PRO A 127 5.73 3.42 11.56
N PHE A 128 5.59 2.22 11.00
CA PHE A 128 4.80 1.12 11.55
C PHE A 128 5.65 -0.15 11.67
N THR A 129 5.45 -0.89 12.75
CA THR A 129 5.88 -2.29 12.84
C THR A 129 4.98 -3.14 11.97
N LEU A 130 5.55 -3.79 10.96
CA LEU A 130 4.83 -4.68 10.06
C LEU A 130 4.17 -5.83 10.83
N TYR A 131 2.89 -6.08 10.54
CA TYR A 131 2.19 -7.25 11.04
C TYR A 131 2.60 -8.49 10.24
N THR A 132 3.17 -9.48 10.91
CA THR A 132 3.54 -10.77 10.33
C THR A 132 2.57 -11.86 10.84
N PRO A 133 1.64 -12.35 10.01
CA PRO A 133 0.73 -13.43 10.41
C PRO A 133 1.52 -14.67 10.79
N TYR A 134 1.19 -15.28 11.93
CA TYR A 134 1.88 -16.48 12.42
C TYR A 134 3.40 -16.28 12.46
N ALA A 135 3.87 -15.21 13.11
CA ALA A 135 5.29 -14.93 13.38
C ALA A 135 5.96 -15.97 14.31
N ASP A 136 5.43 -17.19 14.36
CA ASP A 136 5.95 -18.32 15.09
C ASP A 136 7.30 -18.73 14.48
N PRO A 137 8.41 -18.62 15.24
CA PRO A 137 9.73 -19.01 14.77
C PRO A 137 9.80 -20.50 14.38
N GLU A 138 8.92 -21.34 14.92
CA GLU A 138 8.88 -22.77 14.65
C GLU A 138 8.24 -23.10 13.29
N ASN A 139 7.51 -22.16 12.68
CA ASN A 139 6.85 -22.38 11.38
C ASN A 139 6.94 -21.17 10.43
N PRO A 140 8.16 -20.79 10.01
CA PRO A 140 8.36 -19.65 9.09
C PRO A 140 7.67 -19.87 7.73
N GLY A 141 7.52 -21.14 7.31
CA GLY A 141 6.86 -21.49 6.05
C GLY A 141 5.39 -21.07 6.00
N ARG A 142 4.69 -21.06 7.14
CA ARG A 142 3.27 -20.67 7.20
C ARG A 142 3.07 -19.19 6.91
N SER A 143 3.93 -18.33 7.46
CA SER A 143 3.87 -16.89 7.21
C SER A 143 4.12 -16.57 5.73
N SER A 144 5.17 -17.18 5.15
CA SER A 144 5.48 -17.04 3.71
C SER A 144 4.31 -17.48 2.84
N ALA A 145 3.74 -18.66 3.10
CA ALA A 145 2.62 -19.19 2.32
C ALA A 145 1.36 -18.29 2.36
N ILE A 146 1.18 -17.50 3.41
CA ILE A 146 0.09 -16.51 3.50
C ILE A 146 0.46 -15.26 2.72
N GLN A 147 1.69 -14.77 2.87
CA GLN A 147 2.17 -13.62 2.11
C GLN A 147 2.12 -13.88 0.59
N ASP A 148 2.31 -15.13 0.16
CA ASP A 148 2.21 -15.55 -1.24
C ASP A 148 0.77 -15.62 -1.78
N ARG A 149 -0.24 -15.52 -0.92
CA ARG A 149 -1.66 -15.48 -1.31
C ARG A 149 -2.24 -14.07 -1.31
N VAL A 150 -1.50 -13.12 -0.78
CA VAL A 150 -1.95 -11.74 -0.60
C VAL A 150 -1.38 -10.89 -1.72
N SER A 151 -2.23 -10.04 -2.32
CA SER A 151 -1.77 -9.12 -3.35
C SER A 151 -0.60 -8.28 -2.82
N PRO A 152 0.53 -8.24 -3.56
CA PRO A 152 1.73 -7.58 -3.08
C PRO A 152 1.68 -6.06 -3.22
N ILE A 153 0.76 -5.51 -4.02
CA ILE A 153 0.71 -4.07 -4.26
C ILE A 153 -0.22 -3.38 -3.25
N PRO A 154 0.14 -2.19 -2.75
CA PRO A 154 -0.76 -1.40 -1.93
C PRO A 154 -1.91 -0.82 -2.76
N ILE A 155 -3.03 -0.53 -2.10
CA ILE A 155 -4.09 0.31 -2.66
C ILE A 155 -3.84 1.74 -2.18
N LEU A 156 -3.19 2.54 -3.02
CA LEU A 156 -2.95 3.96 -2.75
C LEU A 156 -4.18 4.80 -3.08
N PHE A 157 -4.45 5.84 -2.28
CA PHE A 157 -5.62 6.70 -2.43
C PHE A 157 -5.22 8.03 -3.05
N PHE A 158 -5.48 8.20 -4.34
CA PHE A 158 -5.28 9.47 -5.04
C PHE A 158 -6.60 10.24 -5.10
N GLN A 159 -6.58 11.54 -4.82
CA GLN A 159 -7.76 12.40 -5.01
C GLN A 159 -7.94 12.72 -6.51
N GLU A 160 -9.13 13.13 -6.95
CA GLU A 160 -9.36 13.53 -8.36
C GLU A 160 -8.45 14.69 -8.82
N GLY A 161 -7.91 15.49 -7.89
CA GLY A 161 -6.90 16.53 -8.18
C GLY A 161 -5.45 16.03 -8.24
N GLY A 162 -5.24 14.74 -7.97
CA GLY A 162 -3.94 14.07 -8.03
C GLY A 162 -3.03 14.20 -6.84
N SER A 163 -3.51 14.77 -5.74
CA SER A 163 -2.80 14.61 -4.47
C SER A 163 -2.96 13.18 -3.95
N LEU A 164 -1.87 12.60 -3.47
CA LEU A 164 -1.89 11.33 -2.74
C LEU A 164 -2.37 11.57 -1.30
N GLY A 165 -3.33 10.78 -0.85
CA GLY A 165 -3.83 10.73 0.52
C GLY A 165 -5.31 11.08 0.67
N PHE A 166 -5.92 10.49 1.69
CA PHE A 166 -7.28 10.75 2.16
C PHE A 166 -7.22 11.36 3.57
N PRO A 167 -7.69 12.60 3.79
CA PRO A 167 -7.68 13.23 5.11
C PRO A 167 -8.50 12.45 6.14
N ILE A 168 -7.93 12.17 7.31
CA ILE A 168 -8.65 11.39 8.33
C ILE A 168 -9.88 12.15 8.86
N GLU A 169 -9.77 13.48 9.04
CA GLU A 169 -10.86 14.33 9.54
C GLU A 169 -12.08 14.35 8.60
N ALA A 170 -11.87 14.21 7.29
CA ALA A 170 -12.96 14.20 6.30
C ALA A 170 -13.95 13.03 6.49
N SER A 171 -13.56 11.99 7.23
CA SER A 171 -14.46 10.87 7.58
C SER A 171 -15.51 11.23 8.65
N ALA A 172 -15.37 12.36 9.37
CA ALA A 172 -16.28 12.77 10.44
C ALA A 172 -17.34 13.74 9.93
N ASP A 173 -16.88 14.74 9.17
CA ASP A 173 -17.71 15.82 8.71
C ASP A 173 -18.09 15.57 7.24
N CYS A 174 -19.29 15.01 7.02
CA CYS A 174 -19.88 14.73 5.70
C CYS A 174 -20.03 15.94 4.76
N LYS A 175 -19.44 17.09 5.09
CA LYS A 175 -19.54 18.36 4.36
C LYS A 175 -18.56 18.46 3.19
N ALA A 176 -17.41 17.78 3.24
CA ALA A 176 -16.46 17.74 2.14
C ALA A 176 -16.32 16.31 1.61
N VAL A 177 -16.99 16.02 0.49
CA VAL A 177 -16.85 14.74 -0.20
C VAL A 177 -15.49 14.72 -0.90
N VAL A 178 -14.51 14.05 -0.30
CA VAL A 178 -13.23 13.76 -0.94
C VAL A 178 -13.47 12.69 -2.01
N ARG A 179 -13.32 13.07 -3.28
CA ARG A 179 -13.43 12.14 -4.41
C ARG A 179 -12.08 11.55 -4.73
N LEU A 180 -12.02 10.22 -4.83
CA LEU A 180 -10.81 9.50 -5.18
C LEU A 180 -10.78 9.16 -6.66
N LEU A 181 -9.62 9.36 -7.29
CA LEU A 181 -9.31 8.83 -8.60
C LEU A 181 -9.37 7.30 -8.53
N GLY A 182 -10.18 6.69 -9.41
CA GLY A 182 -10.45 5.25 -9.35
C GLY A 182 -11.29 4.82 -8.14
N GLY A 183 -11.98 5.74 -7.47
CA GLY A 183 -12.77 5.47 -6.26
C GLY A 183 -13.84 4.39 -6.43
N ASP A 184 -14.47 4.31 -7.61
CA ASP A 184 -15.49 3.32 -7.96
C ASP A 184 -14.92 1.97 -8.41
N HIS A 185 -13.58 1.84 -8.49
CA HIS A 185 -12.94 0.59 -8.87
C HIS A 185 -13.32 -0.50 -7.87
N LYS A 186 -13.86 -1.60 -8.39
CA LYS A 186 -14.27 -2.75 -7.59
C LYS A 186 -13.07 -3.65 -7.29
N LEU A 187 -12.85 -3.93 -6.00
CA LEU A 187 -11.85 -4.84 -5.48
C LEU A 187 -12.47 -6.25 -5.38
N VAL A 188 -12.11 -7.12 -6.32
CA VAL A 188 -12.64 -8.48 -6.47
C VAL A 188 -12.42 -9.32 -5.21
N ASN A 189 -11.25 -9.20 -4.57
CA ASN A 189 -10.91 -9.93 -3.35
C ASN A 189 -11.78 -9.55 -2.14
N LEU A 190 -12.54 -8.45 -2.25
CA LEU A 190 -13.43 -7.95 -1.21
C LEU A 190 -14.91 -8.15 -1.56
N GLU A 191 -15.24 -8.61 -2.76
CA GLU A 191 -16.63 -8.75 -3.22
C GLU A 191 -17.45 -9.69 -2.32
N THR A 192 -16.84 -10.79 -1.89
CA THR A 192 -17.47 -11.78 -1.00
C THR A 192 -17.21 -11.51 0.48
N LYS A 193 -16.45 -10.48 0.84
CA LYS A 193 -16.06 -10.20 2.23
C LYS A 193 -16.98 -9.15 2.84
N SER A 194 -17.66 -9.52 3.92
CA SER A 194 -18.47 -8.60 4.71
C SER A 194 -17.64 -7.70 5.62
N SER A 195 -16.37 -8.03 5.87
CA SER A 195 -15.51 -7.29 6.79
C SER A 195 -14.02 -7.49 6.52
N LEU A 196 -13.22 -6.52 6.95
CA LEU A 196 -11.76 -6.60 7.04
C LEU A 196 -11.29 -6.18 8.43
N THR A 197 -10.15 -6.72 8.86
CA THR A 197 -9.46 -6.26 10.06
C THR A 197 -8.36 -5.27 9.67
N VAL A 198 -8.45 -4.04 10.17
CA VAL A 198 -7.38 -3.04 10.10
C VAL A 198 -6.44 -3.28 11.27
N ARG A 199 -5.16 -3.53 10.98
CA ARG A 199 -4.09 -3.78 11.95
C ARG A 199 -3.28 -2.52 12.14
N PHE A 200 -3.07 -2.12 13.39
CA PHE A 200 -2.26 -0.96 13.75
C PHE A 200 -0.97 -1.44 14.43
N GLY A 201 0.16 -1.01 13.88
CA GLY A 201 1.50 -1.27 14.41
C GLY A 201 2.25 0.03 14.64
N TRP A 202 1.58 1.06 15.16
CA TRP A 202 2.20 2.37 15.38
C TRP A 202 3.39 2.23 16.33
N GLN A 203 4.56 2.74 15.94
CA GLN A 203 5.79 2.58 16.71
C GLN A 203 5.63 3.05 18.17
N ASP A 204 6.11 2.26 19.13
CA ASP A 204 6.05 2.53 20.58
C ASP A 204 4.66 2.51 21.23
N TYR A 205 3.63 2.12 20.48
CA TYR A 205 2.29 1.81 20.99
C TYR A 205 2.03 0.30 20.94
N PRO A 206 1.14 -0.24 21.79
CA PRO A 206 0.73 -1.62 21.67
C PRO A 206 0.10 -1.86 20.30
N ALA A 207 0.33 -3.05 19.73
CA ALA A 207 -0.39 -3.47 18.55
C ALA A 207 -1.91 -3.47 18.83
N ASP A 208 -2.68 -2.98 17.88
CA ASP A 208 -4.13 -2.84 18.02
C ASP A 208 -4.82 -3.26 16.71
N GLU A 209 -6.11 -3.55 16.78
CA GLU A 209 -6.90 -3.93 15.63
C GLU A 209 -8.31 -3.34 15.67
N CYS A 210 -8.86 -3.06 14.49
CA CYS A 210 -10.23 -2.62 14.34
C CYS A 210 -10.88 -3.34 13.16
N ARG A 211 -12.09 -3.86 13.34
CA ARG A 211 -12.83 -4.50 12.25
C ARG A 211 -13.71 -3.48 11.53
N ILE A 212 -13.46 -3.28 10.25
CA ILE A 212 -14.33 -2.50 9.36
C ILE A 212 -15.31 -3.45 8.64
N ARG A 213 -16.54 -2.98 8.38
CA ARG A 213 -17.61 -3.79 7.78
C ARG A 213 -18.27 -3.05 6.63
N GLY A 214 -18.53 -3.77 5.55
CA GLY A 214 -19.50 -3.32 4.54
C GLY A 214 -20.91 -3.41 5.11
N THR A 215 -21.85 -2.70 4.50
CA THR A 215 -23.28 -2.83 4.79
C THR A 215 -24.02 -3.26 3.52
N GLU A 216 -25.22 -3.78 3.69
CA GLU A 216 -26.12 -4.02 2.55
C GLU A 216 -26.32 -2.70 1.79
N GLY A 217 -26.13 -2.71 0.47
CA GLY A 217 -26.15 -1.50 -0.39
C GLY A 217 -24.87 -0.65 -0.38
N SER A 218 -23.93 -0.86 0.55
CA SER A 218 -22.62 -0.21 0.56
C SER A 218 -21.51 -1.22 0.92
N PRO A 219 -21.24 -2.19 0.03
CA PRO A 219 -20.21 -3.20 0.23
C PRO A 219 -18.82 -2.56 0.37
N LEU A 220 -17.90 -3.29 1.01
CA LEU A 220 -16.51 -2.86 1.23
C LEU A 220 -15.65 -2.88 -0.05
N ASN A 221 -16.22 -3.39 -1.15
CA ASN A 221 -15.49 -3.80 -2.33
C ASN A 221 -15.17 -2.66 -3.32
N ASN A 222 -15.16 -1.39 -2.90
CA ASN A 222 -14.63 -0.31 -3.73
C ASN A 222 -13.64 0.55 -2.97
N VAL A 223 -12.76 1.21 -3.71
CA VAL A 223 -11.63 1.98 -3.18
C VAL A 223 -12.09 3.13 -2.29
N SER A 224 -13.09 3.90 -2.71
CA SER A 224 -13.66 5.01 -1.92
C SER A 224 -14.18 4.54 -0.57
N ARG A 225 -14.93 3.44 -0.54
CA ARG A 225 -15.49 2.87 0.68
C ARG A 225 -14.42 2.30 1.59
N LEU A 226 -13.42 1.62 1.01
CA LEU A 226 -12.27 1.10 1.76
C LEU A 226 -11.48 2.24 2.41
N ALA A 227 -11.20 3.32 1.68
CA ALA A 227 -10.51 4.50 2.20
C ALA A 227 -11.28 5.15 3.36
N MET A 228 -12.57 5.42 3.16
CA MET A 228 -13.42 6.06 4.17
C MET A 228 -13.53 5.22 5.46
N LEU A 229 -13.77 3.91 5.35
CA LEU A 229 -13.88 3.04 6.51
C LEU A 229 -12.55 2.88 7.24
N THR A 230 -11.45 2.77 6.49
CA THR A 230 -10.11 2.69 7.09
C THR A 230 -9.74 4.01 7.77
N ALA A 231 -10.07 5.16 7.18
CA ALA A 231 -9.87 6.46 7.81
C ALA A 231 -10.66 6.59 9.11
N GLY A 232 -11.92 6.13 9.13
CA GLY A 232 -12.71 6.05 10.36
C GLY A 232 -12.09 5.13 11.42
N ALA A 233 -11.53 3.99 11.01
CA ALA A 233 -10.82 3.08 11.92
C ALA A 233 -9.55 3.73 12.50
N VAL A 234 -8.75 4.41 11.68
CA VAL A 234 -7.55 5.16 12.11
C VAL A 234 -7.93 6.26 13.10
N ARG A 235 -8.99 7.04 12.82
CA ARG A 235 -9.51 8.07 13.73
C ARG A 235 -9.86 7.48 15.09
N ASN A 236 -10.62 6.38 15.10
CA ASN A 236 -11.06 5.74 16.33
C ASN A 236 -9.88 5.14 17.12
N PHE A 237 -8.89 4.58 16.43
CA PHE A 237 -7.63 4.12 17.03
C PHE A 237 -6.90 5.30 17.71
N MET A 238 -6.69 6.40 16.98
CA MET A 238 -6.00 7.58 17.53
C MET A 238 -6.74 8.19 18.72
N ALA A 239 -8.08 8.27 18.66
CA ALA A 239 -8.88 8.76 19.78
C ALA A 239 -8.71 7.87 21.02
N ARG A 240 -8.88 6.56 20.88
CA ARG A 240 -8.72 5.59 21.97
C ARG A 240 -7.31 5.63 22.57
N ILE A 241 -6.28 5.76 21.74
CA ILE A 241 -4.90 5.66 22.19
C ILE A 241 -4.33 6.97 22.71
N SER A 242 -4.94 8.12 22.36
CA SER A 242 -4.58 9.43 22.92
C SER A 242 -4.81 9.52 24.43
N GLU A 243 -5.69 8.68 24.97
CA GLU A 243 -5.94 8.55 26.42
C GLU A 243 -4.86 7.68 27.11
N ASN A 244 -4.15 6.86 26.34
CA ASN A 244 -3.11 5.96 26.83
C ASN A 244 -1.73 6.59 26.67
N ARG A 245 -0.87 6.43 27.69
CA ARG A 245 0.54 6.82 27.56
C ARG A 245 1.28 5.79 26.69
N PRO A 246 2.25 6.21 25.85
CA PRO A 246 3.08 5.27 25.08
C PRO A 246 3.77 4.29 26.03
N VAL A 247 3.89 3.02 25.60
CA VAL A 247 4.27 1.89 26.47
C VAL A 247 5.64 2.09 27.13
N TYR A 248 6.53 2.81 26.46
CA TYR A 248 7.94 2.87 26.86
C TYR A 248 8.48 4.27 27.12
N GLY A 249 7.69 5.34 27.01
CA GLY A 249 8.18 6.73 27.10
C GLY A 249 9.29 7.08 26.08
N ALA A 250 9.62 6.15 25.18
CA ALA A 250 10.78 6.16 24.31
C ALA A 250 10.49 6.70 22.90
N ALA A 251 9.21 6.81 22.53
CA ALA A 251 8.83 7.41 21.28
C ALA A 251 9.38 8.84 21.19
N PRO A 252 10.16 9.16 20.14
CA PRO A 252 10.51 10.53 19.84
C PRO A 252 9.25 11.40 19.90
N PRO A 253 9.31 12.61 20.49
CA PRO A 253 8.12 13.45 20.65
C PRO A 253 7.29 13.60 19.38
N GLN A 254 7.94 13.66 18.21
CA GLN A 254 7.29 13.81 16.90
C GLN A 254 6.38 12.64 16.48
N TRP A 255 6.43 11.47 17.14
CA TRP A 255 5.62 10.30 16.81
C TRP A 255 4.52 10.00 17.82
N ARG A 256 4.42 10.83 18.86
CA ARG A 256 3.42 10.67 19.91
C ARG A 256 2.06 11.12 19.39
N ILE A 257 1.06 10.28 19.58
CA ILE A 257 -0.34 10.61 19.32
C ILE A 257 -0.86 11.42 20.50
N GLY A 258 -1.45 12.58 20.22
CA GLY A 258 -2.03 13.44 21.22
C GLY A 258 -2.48 14.79 20.67
N THR A 259 -2.74 15.76 21.55
CA THR A 259 -3.27 17.08 21.18
C THR A 259 -2.34 18.23 21.57
N ARG A 260 -1.15 17.94 22.12
CA ARG A 260 -0.18 18.96 22.50
C ARG A 260 0.68 19.35 21.30
N ASP A 261 1.36 20.48 21.43
CA ASP A 261 2.31 20.92 20.41
C ASP A 261 3.41 19.88 20.21
N GLY A 262 3.68 19.56 18.94
CA GLY A 262 4.63 18.53 18.54
C GLY A 262 4.08 17.09 18.56
N GLU A 263 2.85 16.88 19.03
CA GLU A 263 2.16 15.58 18.94
C GLU A 263 1.33 15.47 17.65
N ILE A 264 1.17 14.25 17.15
CA ILE A 264 0.36 13.92 15.99
C ILE A 264 -1.09 13.81 16.41
N ASN A 265 -1.92 14.73 15.93
CA ASN A 265 -3.37 14.67 16.08
C ASN A 265 -4.04 14.26 14.75
N VAL A 266 -5.33 13.92 14.83
CA VAL A 266 -6.11 13.43 13.68
C VAL A 266 -6.13 14.37 12.47
N ARG A 267 -6.07 15.69 12.69
CA ARG A 267 -6.12 16.71 11.61
C ARG A 267 -4.84 16.75 10.80
N ASN A 268 -3.75 16.32 11.41
CA ASN A 268 -2.43 16.34 10.80
C ASN A 268 -2.14 15.06 10.00
N VAL A 269 -3.03 14.07 10.00
CA VAL A 269 -2.79 12.75 9.40
C VAL A 269 -3.51 12.58 8.07
N LEU A 270 -2.78 12.05 7.09
CA LEU A 270 -3.31 11.53 5.83
C LEU A 270 -3.25 10.00 5.81
N LEU A 271 -4.32 9.38 5.34
CA LEU A 271 -4.34 7.98 4.93
C LEU A 271 -3.89 7.89 3.47
N LEU A 272 -2.64 7.48 3.24
CA LEU A 272 -2.04 7.38 1.91
C LEU A 272 -2.54 6.17 1.12
N GLY A 273 -2.91 5.10 1.82
CA GLY A 273 -3.36 3.86 1.21
C GLY A 273 -3.53 2.75 2.24
N VAL A 274 -3.71 1.53 1.75
CA VAL A 274 -3.68 0.31 2.56
C VAL A 274 -2.79 -0.75 1.93
N LEU A 275 -2.13 -1.53 2.77
CA LEU A 275 -1.38 -2.71 2.38
C LEU A 275 -2.07 -3.96 2.94
N PHE A 276 -2.38 -4.93 2.09
CA PHE A 276 -2.88 -6.21 2.57
C PHE A 276 -1.74 -7.02 3.20
N VAL A 277 -1.97 -7.51 4.41
CA VAL A 277 -0.99 -8.31 5.18
C VAL A 277 -1.48 -9.74 5.43
N SER A 278 -2.77 -9.99 5.23
CA SER A 278 -3.37 -11.32 5.11
C SER A 278 -4.64 -11.22 4.26
N GLU A 279 -5.25 -12.35 3.89
CA GLU A 279 -6.50 -12.34 3.09
C GLU A 279 -7.63 -11.53 3.76
N GLY A 280 -7.64 -11.42 5.09
CA GLY A 280 -8.67 -10.70 5.85
C GLY A 280 -8.17 -9.45 6.58
N SER A 281 -6.90 -9.09 6.42
CA SER A 281 -6.28 -8.00 7.19
C SER A 281 -5.52 -7.01 6.31
N VAL A 282 -5.66 -5.73 6.64
CA VAL A 282 -4.96 -4.61 6.01
C VAL A 282 -4.22 -3.79 7.07
N MET A 283 -3.13 -3.16 6.67
CA MET A 283 -2.44 -2.13 7.44
C MET A 283 -2.61 -0.78 6.73
N PRO A 284 -2.93 0.30 7.45
CA PRO A 284 -2.99 1.64 6.86
C PRO A 284 -1.58 2.16 6.59
N LEU A 285 -1.42 2.86 5.47
CA LEU A 285 -0.23 3.64 5.16
C LEU A 285 -0.52 5.09 5.54
N LEU A 286 0.18 5.63 6.53
CA LEU A 286 -0.12 6.95 7.10
C LEU A 286 1.03 7.92 6.90
N ALA A 287 0.71 9.21 6.83
CA ALA A 287 1.67 10.28 6.96
C ALA A 287 1.13 11.43 7.81
N THR A 288 2.02 12.16 8.46
CA THR A 288 1.71 13.35 9.26
C THR A 288 2.29 14.60 8.63
N CYS A 289 1.61 15.73 8.76
CA CYS A 289 2.15 17.05 8.43
C CYS A 289 3.40 17.33 9.31
N VAL A 290 4.42 17.99 8.72
CA VAL A 290 5.70 18.36 9.34
C VAL A 290 5.73 19.85 9.67
#